data_AF-A0A4Y9EL48-F1
#
_entry.id   AF-A0A4Y9EL48-F1
#
_cell.length_a   1.000
_cell.length_b   1.000
_cell.length_c   1.000
_cell.angle_alpha   90.00
_cell.angle_beta   90.00
_cell.angle_gamma   90.00
#
_symmetry.space_group_name_H-M   'P 1'
#
loop_
_entity.id
_entity.type
_entity.pdbx_description
1 polymer ?
#
loop_
_entity_poly.entity_id
_entity_poly.type
_entity_poly.pdbx_seq_one_letter_code
_entity_poly.pdbx_strand_id
1 'polypeptide(L)'
;MLGPKPIVVPPRLPWEPVEVEPTWREKLRTLPRSRWVILGLSFLVTAVIVFGFVVDARKNMPTRTLTLRYFQSWPATRSDKDIAADRAAEKADYARQFAESRAYIATLPPAEQKAARDQYNAFAASLGPSLRPDDYVAPKPIVPVPNAAPAAPAK
;
A
#
# COMPACT_ATOMS: atom_id res chain seq x y z
N MET A 1 19.15 56.45 -1.04
CA MET A 1 17.92 55.87 -0.47
C MET A 1 16.72 56.56 -1.11
N LEU A 2 16.00 55.89 -2.02
CA LEU A 2 14.75 56.41 -2.59
C LEU A 2 13.59 55.68 -1.92
N GLY A 3 12.87 56.37 -1.03
CA GLY A 3 11.61 55.87 -0.46
C GLY A 3 10.52 55.72 -1.54
N PRO A 4 9.46 54.95 -1.28
CA PRO A 4 8.36 54.79 -2.22
C PRO A 4 7.73 56.16 -2.52
N LYS A 5 7.62 56.50 -3.80
CA LYS A 5 6.91 57.72 -4.24
C LYS A 5 5.45 57.61 -3.77
N PRO A 6 4.88 58.64 -3.13
CA PRO A 6 3.47 58.63 -2.76
C PRO A 6 2.62 58.48 -4.03
N ILE A 7 1.65 57.57 -4.00
CA ILE A 7 0.65 57.44 -5.05
C ILE A 7 -0.22 58.69 -4.97
N VAL A 8 0.08 59.68 -5.79
CA VAL A 8 -0.77 60.85 -5.98
C VAL A 8 -1.95 60.41 -6.84
N VAL A 9 -3.07 60.08 -6.20
CA VAL A 9 -4.33 59.88 -6.91
C VAL A 9 -4.78 61.27 -7.38
N PRO A 10 -4.91 61.51 -8.69
CA PRO A 10 -5.34 62.81 -9.19
C PRO A 10 -6.74 63.14 -8.64
N PRO A 11 -7.02 64.42 -8.32
CA PRO A 11 -8.34 64.83 -7.89
C PRO A 11 -9.34 64.49 -9.00
N ARG A 12 -10.35 63.71 -8.63
CA ARG A 12 -11.40 63.25 -9.51
C ARG A 12 -12.11 64.45 -10.15
N LEU A 13 -12.29 64.43 -11.47
CA LEU A 13 -12.95 65.51 -12.18
C LEU A 13 -14.47 65.44 -11.94
N PRO A 14 -15.17 66.56 -11.76
CA PRO A 14 -16.59 66.57 -11.40
C PRO A 14 -17.52 66.05 -12.51
N TRP A 15 -17.00 65.86 -13.73
CA TRP A 15 -17.73 65.30 -14.87
C TRP A 15 -17.39 63.82 -15.17
N GLU A 16 -16.53 63.18 -14.36
CA GLU A 16 -16.27 61.75 -14.51
C GLU A 16 -17.45 60.93 -13.97
N PRO A 17 -18.12 60.12 -14.81
CA PRO A 17 -19.21 59.27 -14.35
C PRO A 17 -18.73 58.40 -13.19
N VAL A 18 -19.54 58.29 -12.14
CA VAL A 18 -19.29 57.33 -11.07
C VAL A 18 -19.46 55.95 -11.67
N GLU A 19 -18.34 55.28 -11.96
CA GLU A 19 -18.32 53.85 -12.20
C GLU A 19 -18.78 53.16 -10.92
N VAL A 20 -20.09 53.02 -10.76
CA VAL A 20 -20.68 52.22 -9.70
C VAL A 20 -20.46 50.77 -10.10
N GLU A 21 -19.46 50.13 -9.47
CA GLU A 21 -19.25 48.70 -9.61
C GLU A 21 -20.57 47.96 -9.35
N PRO A 22 -21.05 47.13 -10.29
CA PRO A 22 -22.32 46.46 -10.12
C PRO A 22 -22.27 45.57 -8.87
N THR A 23 -23.36 45.59 -8.11
CA THR A 23 -23.44 44.82 -6.87
C THR A 23 -23.29 43.33 -7.16
N TRP A 24 -22.81 42.54 -6.18
CA TRP A 24 -22.62 41.10 -6.37
C TRP A 24 -23.89 40.38 -6.84
N ARG A 25 -25.07 40.88 -6.43
CA ARG A 25 -26.38 40.36 -6.85
C ARG A 25 -26.64 40.58 -8.34
N GLU A 26 -26.28 41.74 -8.86
CA GLU A 26 -26.41 42.07 -10.28
C GLU A 26 -25.41 41.29 -11.11
N LYS A 27 -24.15 41.18 -10.63
CA LYS A 27 -23.13 40.32 -11.25
C LYS A 27 -23.58 38.86 -11.34
N LEU A 28 -24.28 38.33 -10.33
CA LEU A 28 -24.83 36.97 -10.36
C LEU A 28 -25.98 36.79 -11.37
N ARG A 29 -26.82 37.81 -11.55
CA ARG A 29 -27.93 37.79 -12.52
C ARG A 29 -27.47 37.89 -13.96
N THR A 30 -26.35 38.55 -14.22
CA THR A 30 -25.75 38.69 -15.56
C THR A 30 -24.84 37.52 -15.95
N LEU A 31 -24.66 36.53 -15.07
CA LEU A 31 -23.84 35.37 -15.39
C LEU A 31 -24.46 34.55 -16.54
N PRO A 32 -23.65 34.12 -17.52
CA PRO A 32 -24.12 33.24 -18.58
C PRO A 32 -24.60 31.91 -18.01
N ARG A 33 -25.66 31.34 -18.62
CA ARG A 33 -26.26 30.05 -18.22
C ARG A 33 -25.23 28.92 -18.08
N SER A 34 -24.16 28.95 -18.88
CA SER A 34 -23.06 27.97 -18.81
C SER A 34 -22.40 27.92 -17.43
N ARG A 35 -22.27 29.05 -16.71
CA ARG A 35 -21.67 29.06 -15.37
C ARG A 35 -22.53 28.35 -14.34
N TRP A 36 -23.86 28.44 -14.45
CA TRP A 36 -24.79 27.70 -13.59
C TRP A 36 -24.77 26.20 -13.88
N VAL A 37 -24.64 25.83 -15.16
CA VAL A 37 -24.49 24.42 -15.57
C VAL A 37 -23.18 23.83 -15.03
N ILE A 38 -22.07 24.56 -15.16
CA ILE A 38 -20.77 24.14 -14.62
C ILE A 38 -20.85 23.98 -13.10
N LEU A 39 -21.45 24.95 -12.40
CA LEU A 39 -21.63 24.88 -10.95
C LEU A 39 -22.44 23.64 -10.54
N GLY A 40 -23.56 23.39 -11.22
CA GLY A 40 -24.40 22.22 -10.98
C GLY A 40 -23.67 20.90 -11.27
N LEU A 41 -22.90 20.85 -12.36
CA LEU A 41 -22.12 19.68 -12.74
C LEU A 41 -21.00 19.39 -11.74
N SER A 42 -20.28 20.42 -11.29
CA SER A 42 -19.27 20.28 -10.24
C SER A 42 -19.88 19.69 -8.97
N PHE A 43 -21.03 20.21 -8.53
CA PHE A 43 -21.71 19.70 -7.34
C PHE A 43 -22.18 18.25 -7.52
N LEU A 44 -22.70 17.91 -8.70
CA LEU A 44 -23.14 16.55 -9.04
C LEU A 44 -21.96 15.56 -8.97
N VAL A 45 -20.83 15.89 -9.61
CA VAL A 45 -19.64 15.03 -9.62
C VAL A 45 -19.11 14.83 -8.21
N THR A 46 -19.01 15.89 -7.41
CA THR A 46 -18.61 15.79 -6.00
C THR A 46 -19.57 14.91 -5.21
N ALA A 47 -20.88 15.06 -5.39
CA ALA A 47 -21.88 14.24 -4.71
C ALA A 47 -21.75 12.75 -5.07
N VAL A 48 -21.52 12.43 -6.35
CA VAL A 48 -21.31 11.04 -6.80
C VAL A 48 -20.06 10.43 -6.17
N ILE A 49 -18.95 11.18 -6.09
CA ILE A 49 -17.71 10.70 -5.47
C ILE A 49 -17.94 10.41 -3.98
N VAL A 50 -18.52 11.35 -3.24
CA VAL A 50 -18.81 11.20 -1.81
C VAL A 50 -19.76 10.03 -1.58
N PHE A 51 -20.81 9.91 -2.40
CA PHE A 51 -21.75 8.79 -2.31
C PHE A 51 -21.07 7.44 -2.60
N GLY A 52 -20.18 7.40 -3.58
CA GLY A 52 -19.32 6.24 -3.86
C GLY A 52 -18.54 5.80 -2.62
N PHE A 53 -17.85 6.74 -1.95
CA PHE A 53 -17.14 6.45 -0.70
C PHE A 53 -18.07 6.02 0.44
N VAL A 54 -19.26 6.58 0.56
CA VAL A 54 -20.23 6.19 1.61
C VAL A 54 -20.73 4.77 1.38
N VAL A 55 -21.04 4.40 0.14
CA VAL A 55 -21.46 3.04 -0.21
C VAL A 55 -20.31 2.05 -0.06
N ASP A 56 -19.12 2.43 -0.53
CA ASP A 56 -17.90 1.64 -0.40
C ASP A 56 -17.56 1.40 1.07
N ALA A 57 -17.56 2.43 1.90
CA ALA A 57 -17.33 2.31 3.34
C ALA A 57 -18.33 1.37 4.02
N ARG A 58 -19.60 1.32 3.58
CA ARG A 58 -20.58 0.39 4.14
C ARG A 58 -20.36 -1.07 3.72
N LYS A 59 -19.83 -1.31 2.51
CA LYS A 59 -19.64 -2.67 1.96
C LYS A 59 -18.26 -3.23 2.26
N ASN A 60 -17.24 -2.40 2.19
CA ASN A 60 -15.83 -2.71 2.36
C ASN A 60 -15.29 -2.20 3.69
N MET A 61 -16.16 -2.05 4.71
CA MET A 61 -15.71 -1.90 6.08
C MET A 61 -14.79 -3.08 6.37
N PRO A 62 -13.47 -2.87 6.55
CA PRO A 62 -12.60 -3.97 6.92
C PRO A 62 -13.16 -4.46 8.25
N THR A 63 -13.56 -5.73 8.29
CA THR A 63 -13.70 -6.41 9.57
C THR A 63 -12.34 -6.23 10.20
N ARG A 64 -12.22 -5.27 11.12
CA ARG A 64 -10.98 -5.03 11.85
C ARG A 64 -10.80 -6.26 12.72
N THR A 65 -10.28 -7.34 12.14
CA THR A 65 -9.43 -8.27 12.85
C THR A 65 -8.32 -7.40 13.38
N LEU A 66 -8.51 -6.88 14.59
CA LEU A 66 -7.45 -6.28 15.37
C LEU A 66 -6.37 -7.35 15.44
N THR A 67 -5.39 -7.26 14.56
CA THR A 67 -4.12 -7.94 14.70
C THR A 67 -3.42 -7.25 15.86
N LEU A 68 -3.86 -7.59 17.07
CA LEU A 68 -3.17 -7.31 18.32
C LEU A 68 -1.79 -7.92 18.17
N ARG A 69 -0.82 -7.09 17.79
CA ARG A 69 0.58 -7.49 17.73
C ARG A 69 1.09 -7.47 19.16
N TYR A 70 0.90 -8.60 19.85
CA TYR A 70 1.48 -8.82 21.16
C TYR A 70 2.99 -8.81 21.02
N PHE A 71 3.64 -7.76 21.54
CA PHE A 71 5.07 -7.79 21.77
C PHE A 71 5.28 -8.58 23.05
N GLN A 72 5.93 -9.73 22.94
CA GLN A 72 6.33 -10.51 24.11
C GLN A 72 7.34 -9.69 24.90
N SER A 73 6.93 -9.16 26.05
CA SER A 73 7.84 -8.53 27.01
C SER A 73 8.52 -9.61 27.83
N TRP A 74 9.84 -9.66 27.78
CA TRP A 74 10.62 -10.67 28.49
C TRP A 74 10.73 -10.29 29.98
N PRO A 75 10.42 -11.21 30.92
CA PRO A 75 10.59 -10.95 32.34
C PRO A 75 12.08 -10.84 32.70
N ALA A 76 12.43 -9.93 33.62
CA ALA A 76 13.82 -9.68 34.02
C ALA A 76 14.48 -10.85 34.77
N THR A 77 13.71 -11.85 35.20
CA THR A 77 14.17 -13.04 35.95
C THR A 77 14.44 -14.27 35.08
N ARG A 78 14.47 -14.11 33.75
CA ARG A 78 14.71 -15.21 32.80
C ARG A 78 16.05 -15.91 33.08
N SER A 79 16.06 -17.24 33.05
CA SER A 79 17.30 -18.01 33.19
C SER A 79 18.01 -18.15 31.83
N ASP A 80 19.34 -18.32 31.84
CA ASP A 80 20.12 -18.56 30.62
C ASP A 80 19.65 -19.79 29.82
N LYS A 81 19.05 -20.77 30.51
CA LYS A 81 18.46 -21.97 29.88
C LYS A 81 17.23 -21.62 29.05
N ASP A 82 16.39 -20.72 29.54
CA ASP A 82 15.25 -20.20 28.80
C ASP A 82 15.77 -19.37 27.61
N ILE A 83 16.89 -18.65 27.77
CA ILE A 83 17.61 -17.96 26.67
C ILE A 83 18.04 -18.90 25.55
N ALA A 84 18.56 -20.06 25.90
CA ALA A 84 18.96 -21.05 24.92
C ALA A 84 17.75 -21.72 24.25
N ALA A 85 16.71 -22.04 25.01
CA ALA A 85 15.51 -22.72 24.51
C ALA A 85 14.76 -21.89 23.47
N ASP A 86 14.53 -20.60 23.73
CA ASP A 86 13.80 -19.77 22.78
C ASP A 86 14.62 -19.47 21.52
N ARG A 87 15.94 -19.29 21.66
CA ARG A 87 16.83 -19.17 20.48
C ARG A 87 16.79 -20.42 19.61
N ALA A 88 16.70 -21.61 20.21
CA ALA A 88 16.55 -22.86 19.48
C ALA A 88 15.19 -22.94 18.78
N ALA A 89 14.11 -22.53 19.44
CA ALA A 89 12.77 -22.47 18.86
C ALA A 89 12.68 -21.49 17.68
N GLU A 90 13.20 -20.26 17.85
CA GLU A 90 13.27 -19.27 16.79
C GLU A 90 14.05 -19.80 15.58
N LYS A 91 15.23 -20.41 15.82
CA LYS A 91 16.04 -21.01 14.75
C LYS A 91 15.26 -22.10 13.99
N ALA A 92 14.48 -22.92 14.70
CA ALA A 92 13.65 -23.96 14.09
C ALA A 92 12.51 -23.37 13.23
N ASP A 93 11.87 -22.29 13.69
CA ASP A 93 10.79 -21.63 12.94
C ASP A 93 11.32 -20.94 11.68
N TYR A 94 12.47 -20.27 11.76
CA TYR A 94 13.15 -19.73 10.58
C TYR A 94 13.49 -20.85 9.59
N ALA A 95 14.04 -21.97 10.04
CA ALA A 95 14.36 -23.10 9.17
C ALA A 95 13.12 -23.66 8.43
N ARG A 96 11.95 -23.67 9.07
CA ARG A 96 10.67 -24.05 8.44
C ARG A 96 10.26 -23.06 7.35
N GLN A 97 10.25 -21.75 7.65
CA GLN A 97 9.90 -20.71 6.68
C GLN A 97 10.82 -20.72 5.45
N PHE A 98 12.12 -20.98 5.67
CA PHE A 98 13.06 -21.16 4.59
C PHE A 98 12.76 -22.39 3.76
N ALA A 99 12.46 -23.54 4.37
CA ALA A 99 12.07 -24.75 3.64
C ALA A 99 10.82 -24.52 2.76
N GLU A 100 9.80 -23.85 3.30
CA GLU A 100 8.58 -23.49 2.56
C GLU A 100 8.87 -22.55 1.39
N SER A 101 9.71 -21.53 1.63
CA SER A 101 10.11 -20.59 0.58
C SER A 101 10.90 -21.29 -0.55
N ARG A 102 11.79 -22.23 -0.22
CA ARG A 102 12.49 -23.05 -1.23
C ARG A 102 11.54 -23.95 -2.01
N ALA A 103 10.56 -24.56 -1.33
CA ALA A 103 9.53 -25.37 -1.98
C ALA A 103 8.67 -24.52 -2.93
N TYR A 104 8.29 -23.31 -2.52
CA TYR A 104 7.55 -22.37 -3.36
C TYR A 104 8.34 -21.95 -4.61
N ILE A 105 9.62 -21.61 -4.45
CA ILE A 105 10.50 -21.27 -5.58
C ILE A 105 10.57 -22.41 -6.59
N ALA A 106 10.54 -23.67 -6.14
CA ALA A 106 10.53 -24.84 -7.03
C ALA A 106 9.23 -24.98 -7.85
N THR A 107 8.12 -24.40 -7.41
CA THR A 107 6.84 -24.42 -8.15
C THR A 107 6.73 -23.34 -9.23
N LEU A 108 7.62 -22.34 -9.22
CA LEU A 108 7.57 -21.22 -10.17
C LEU A 108 8.01 -21.63 -11.59
N PRO A 109 7.56 -20.92 -12.64
CA PRO A 109 8.04 -21.12 -14.00
C PRO A 109 9.56 -20.90 -14.10
N PRO A 110 10.29 -21.65 -14.96
CA PRO A 110 11.77 -21.62 -15.00
C PRO A 110 12.38 -20.23 -15.22
N ALA A 111 11.68 -19.34 -15.93
CA ALA A 111 12.10 -17.95 -16.17
C ALA A 111 12.12 -17.11 -14.87
N GLU A 112 11.19 -17.35 -13.94
CA GLU A 112 11.03 -16.59 -12.71
C GLU A 112 11.83 -17.19 -11.54
N GLN A 113 12.13 -18.49 -11.60
CA GLN A 113 12.93 -19.18 -10.58
C GLN A 113 14.29 -18.53 -10.35
N LYS A 114 14.95 -17.99 -11.38
CA LYS A 114 16.26 -17.34 -11.21
C LYS A 114 16.14 -16.08 -10.34
N ALA A 115 15.21 -15.19 -10.65
CA ALA A 115 15.00 -13.97 -9.88
C ALA A 115 14.57 -14.27 -8.43
N ALA A 116 13.70 -15.27 -8.25
CA ALA A 116 13.25 -15.69 -6.92
C ALA A 116 14.38 -16.32 -6.08
N ARG A 117 15.28 -17.09 -6.68
CA ARG A 117 16.50 -17.61 -6.02
C ARG A 117 17.45 -16.48 -5.63
N ASP A 118 17.67 -15.51 -6.52
CA ASP A 118 18.57 -14.38 -6.26
C ASP A 118 18.03 -13.52 -5.09
N GLN A 119 16.72 -13.28 -5.04
CA GLN A 119 16.05 -12.60 -3.93
C GLN A 119 16.12 -13.40 -2.62
N TYR A 120 15.89 -14.72 -2.67
CA TYR A 120 16.03 -15.60 -1.51
C TYR A 120 17.45 -15.57 -0.96
N ASN A 121 18.47 -15.64 -1.82
CA ASN A 121 19.87 -15.62 -1.43
C ASN A 121 20.27 -14.26 -0.84
N ALA A 122 19.80 -13.16 -1.42
CA ALA A 122 20.01 -11.82 -0.89
C ALA A 122 19.38 -11.64 0.49
N PHE A 123 18.16 -12.17 0.68
CA PHE A 123 17.49 -12.15 1.98
C PHE A 123 18.22 -13.01 3.02
N ALA A 124 18.62 -14.23 2.65
CA ALA A 124 19.40 -15.11 3.53
C ALA A 124 20.75 -14.48 3.93
N ALA A 125 21.39 -13.74 3.02
CA ALA A 125 22.63 -13.01 3.30
C ALA A 125 22.44 -11.77 4.18
N SER A 126 21.24 -11.17 4.18
CA SER A 126 20.90 -10.01 5.02
C SER A 126 20.69 -10.36 6.50
N LEU A 127 20.52 -11.65 6.81
CA LEU A 127 20.32 -12.12 8.17
C LEU A 127 21.65 -12.22 8.93
N GLY A 128 21.59 -11.91 10.23
CA GLY A 128 22.75 -12.04 11.10
C GLY A 128 23.27 -13.49 11.20
N PRO A 129 24.55 -13.70 11.58
CA PRO A 129 25.19 -15.03 11.57
C PRO A 129 24.46 -16.11 12.36
N SER A 130 23.71 -15.72 13.39
CA SER A 130 22.95 -16.62 14.26
C SER A 130 21.67 -17.18 13.62
N LEU A 131 21.13 -16.51 12.60
CA LEU A 131 19.86 -16.83 11.94
C LEU A 131 20.03 -17.24 10.47
N ARG A 132 21.26 -17.18 9.95
CA ARG A 132 21.57 -17.57 8.58
C ARG A 132 21.38 -19.09 8.44
N PRO A 133 20.45 -19.56 7.59
CA PRO A 133 20.36 -20.98 7.26
C PRO A 133 21.61 -21.40 6.48
N ASP A 134 21.96 -22.69 6.52
CA ASP A 134 22.97 -23.26 5.62
C ASP A 134 22.61 -22.90 4.15
N ASP A 135 23.63 -22.75 3.30
CA ASP A 135 23.49 -22.30 1.91
C ASP A 135 22.34 -23.02 1.18
N TYR A 136 21.65 -22.31 0.27
CA TYR A 136 20.53 -22.85 -0.48
C TYR A 136 20.95 -24.13 -1.22
N VAL A 137 20.39 -25.27 -0.82
CA VAL A 137 20.44 -26.53 -1.57
C VAL A 137 19.11 -26.66 -2.32
N ALA A 138 19.17 -26.74 -3.65
CA ALA A 138 17.97 -27.00 -4.45
C ALA A 138 17.34 -28.34 -3.99
N PRO A 139 16.02 -28.39 -3.74
CA PRO A 139 15.36 -29.67 -3.48
C PRO A 139 15.62 -30.58 -4.69
N LYS A 140 16.11 -31.81 -4.43
CA LYS A 140 16.28 -32.83 -5.47
C LYS A 140 14.96 -32.91 -6.25
N PRO A 141 14.96 -32.77 -7.58
CA PRO A 141 13.73 -32.82 -8.35
C PRO A 141 13.05 -34.16 -8.06
N ILE A 142 11.81 -34.09 -7.56
CA ILE A 142 10.94 -35.25 -7.48
C ILE A 142 10.59 -35.57 -8.94
N VAL A 143 11.28 -36.56 -9.51
CA VAL A 143 10.91 -37.12 -10.81
C VAL A 143 9.45 -37.58 -10.67
N PRO A 144 8.52 -37.10 -11.52
CA PRO A 144 7.18 -37.63 -11.53
C PRO A 144 7.27 -39.12 -11.81
N VAL A 145 6.91 -39.96 -10.85
CA VAL A 145 6.71 -41.38 -11.12
C VAL A 145 5.58 -41.45 -12.15
N PRO A 146 5.80 -42.02 -13.35
CA PRO A 146 4.72 -42.18 -14.31
C PRO A 146 3.61 -42.99 -13.64
N ASN A 147 2.40 -42.42 -13.58
CA ASN A 147 1.22 -43.13 -13.11
C ASN A 147 1.15 -44.47 -13.84
N ALA A 148 1.31 -45.57 -13.10
CA ALA A 148 0.98 -46.89 -13.61
C ALA A 148 -0.50 -46.86 -13.99
N ALA A 149 -0.77 -47.05 -15.28
CA ALA A 149 -2.11 -47.14 -15.82
C ALA A 149 -2.94 -48.17 -15.00
N PRO A 150 -4.20 -47.86 -14.63
CA PRO A 150 -5.04 -48.85 -13.98
C PRO A 150 -5.26 -50.02 -14.94
N ALA A 151 -4.88 -51.22 -14.50
CA ALA A 151 -5.12 -52.46 -15.23
C ALA A 151 -6.63 -52.62 -15.49
N ALA A 152 -6.99 -52.82 -16.76
CA ALA A 152 -8.36 -53.08 -17.18
C ALA A 152 -8.90 -54.36 -16.48
N PRO A 153 -10.17 -54.38 -16.05
CA PRO A 153 -10.77 -55.58 -15.48
C PRO A 153 -10.95 -56.64 -16.56
N ALA A 154 -10.41 -57.84 -16.32
CA ALA A 154 -10.65 -59.01 -17.15
C ALA A 154 -12.13 -59.42 -17.07
N LYS A 155 -12.71 -59.74 -18.23
CA LYS A 155 -14.04 -60.32 -18.41
C LYS A 155 -14.01 -61.83 -18.20
#